data_AF-A0A9D1KXH2-F1
#
_entry.id   AF-A0A9D1KXH2-F1
#
_cell.length_a   1.000
_cell.length_b   1.000
_cell.length_c   1.000
_cell.angle_alpha   90.00
_cell.angle_beta   90.00
_cell.angle_gamma   90.00
#
_symmetry.space_group_name_H-M   'P 1'
#
loop_
_entity.id
_entity.type
_entity.pdbx_description
1 polymer ?
#
loop_
_entity_poly.entity_id
_entity_poly.type
_entity_poly.pdbx_seq_one_letter_code
_entity_poly.pdbx_strand_id
1 'polypeptide(L)'
;MITRKEMKRKGKAALKKHYFIFMAACLIAAFFASEFSASLNFSHAQNREALKTHFTDPKVYTTVPLGVTWRDVLQDILENDLEEGRALSQDLKTKAVEQSHSGNPMFGRTRGVLSGIVNQLTSGSILITFTAAVNSITGSENAGVMVLIIGGTLCFFLFWFLIQNTYGIIMRRIFLEGRTYQKVPLQRFIFLLRVKKWLQASWIMFVKYIFQFLWSLTIIGGMIKHYSYFLVPYIAAENPDMKAREAINLSRRMMKGHKWECFRFEFSFLGWYVVGGLTLGIADILYINPYIIASFTEYYVQLRQQAKENQIPGTERLADIYLYKQADQETLNAVYNDVVITMNEHIKDPEEPVGIRGFFAKYLGILFFRTEKEKQYEQYQALKLKNEELEDAANGLTYPGRLYPIPESARRKLVASLNYMRRYSVWSLILIFFTFSFIGWLWEVCLHLITDGIFVNRGALHGPWLPIYGSGGVLILTLLSRFRKRPLIEFTSIVLVCGILEYMTSYIMEITSGGTKWWDYSGYFLNLHGRICAEGLLVFGIGGLMIAYVLAPILDSLILKIPFHTLRILCAALALAFLADLVYSQKYPNVGEGITSYTANGDTEISETFL
;
A
#
# COMPACT_ATOMS: atom_id res chain seq x y z
N MET A 1 25.59 29.53 19.17
CA MET A 1 25.23 28.26 18.51
C MET A 1 25.00 27.19 19.56
N ILE A 2 23.97 26.37 19.40
CA ILE A 2 23.78 25.16 20.20
C ILE A 2 24.96 24.21 19.92
N THR A 3 25.46 23.53 20.95
CA THR A 3 26.59 22.61 20.79
C THR A 3 26.18 21.31 20.10
N ARG A 4 27.12 20.63 19.42
CA ARG A 4 26.88 19.30 18.81
C ARG A 4 26.29 18.28 19.80
N LYS A 5 26.74 18.33 21.05
CA LYS A 5 26.25 17.45 22.14
C LYS A 5 24.80 17.74 22.48
N GLU A 6 24.41 19.01 22.47
CA GLU A 6 23.04 19.41 22.76
C GLU A 6 22.07 19.08 21.62
N MET A 7 22.47 19.25 20.35
CA MET A 7 21.67 18.80 19.20
C MET A 7 21.40 17.29 19.26
N LYS A 8 22.43 16.48 19.54
CA LYS A 8 22.29 15.03 19.76
C LYS A 8 21.36 14.70 20.93
N ARG A 9 21.43 15.46 22.03
CA ARG A 9 20.55 15.29 23.19
C ARG A 9 19.08 15.55 22.83
N LYS A 10 18.80 16.64 22.10
CA LYS A 10 17.45 16.98 21.63
C LYS A 10 16.93 15.95 20.63
N GLY A 11 17.75 15.53 19.66
CA GLY A 11 17.42 14.46 18.72
C GLY A 11 17.08 13.14 19.42
N LYS A 12 17.86 12.75 20.44
CA LYS A 12 17.57 11.56 21.27
C LYS A 12 16.26 11.70 22.04
N ALA A 13 15.94 12.88 22.58
CA ALA A 13 14.69 13.12 23.27
C ALA A 13 13.47 13.01 22.34
N ALA A 14 13.57 13.59 21.14
CA ALA A 14 12.52 13.46 20.10
C ALA A 14 12.34 12.00 19.65
N LEU A 15 13.45 11.26 19.45
CA LEU A 15 13.39 9.84 19.10
C LEU A 15 12.72 9.00 20.18
N LYS A 16 13.04 9.21 21.46
CA LYS A 16 12.39 8.47 22.56
C LYS A 16 10.88 8.71 22.59
N LYS A 17 10.46 9.93 22.30
CA LYS A 17 9.05 10.34 22.28
C LYS A 17 8.28 9.71 21.12
N HIS A 18 8.91 9.62 19.94
CA HIS A 18 8.27 9.22 18.68
C HIS A 18 8.92 7.98 18.06
N TYR A 19 9.37 7.04 18.89
CA TYR A 19 10.22 5.93 18.47
C TYR A 19 9.62 5.13 17.31
N PHE A 20 8.39 4.66 17.45
CA PHE A 20 7.74 3.79 16.45
C PHE A 20 7.58 4.49 15.10
N ILE A 21 7.14 5.75 15.08
CA ILE A 21 6.93 6.46 13.81
C ILE A 21 8.25 6.86 13.14
N PHE A 22 9.28 7.23 13.91
CA PHE A 22 10.60 7.53 13.35
C PHE A 22 11.29 6.26 12.82
N MET A 23 11.21 5.15 13.55
CA MET A 23 11.71 3.85 13.10
C MET A 23 10.98 3.39 11.83
N ALA A 24 9.65 3.45 11.80
CA ALA A 24 8.87 3.12 10.61
C ALA A 24 9.25 4.01 9.42
N ALA A 25 9.46 5.30 9.65
CA ALA A 25 9.88 6.22 8.60
C ALA A 25 11.24 5.86 8.01
N CYS A 26 12.24 5.50 8.83
CA CYS A 26 13.54 5.06 8.35
C CYS A 26 13.49 3.66 7.69
N LEU A 27 12.66 2.75 8.18
CA LEU A 27 12.50 1.42 7.59
C LEU A 27 11.90 1.50 6.18
N ILE A 28 10.85 2.31 5.99
CA ILE A 28 10.27 2.55 4.66
C ILE A 28 11.31 3.26 3.75
N ALA A 29 12.14 4.15 4.31
CA ALA A 29 13.22 4.80 3.56
C ALA A 29 14.20 3.79 2.97
N ALA A 30 14.61 2.83 3.80
CA ALA A 30 15.51 1.74 3.45
C ALA A 30 14.86 0.78 2.44
N PHE A 31 13.59 0.41 2.66
CA PHE A 31 12.84 -0.48 1.78
C PHE A 31 12.68 0.10 0.37
N PHE A 32 12.33 1.38 0.26
CA PHE A 32 12.31 2.07 -1.03
C PHE A 32 13.70 2.39 -1.56
N ALA A 33 14.80 2.00 -0.90
CA ALA A 33 16.16 2.40 -1.26
C ALA A 33 16.32 3.93 -1.50
N SER A 34 15.47 4.73 -0.85
CA SER A 34 15.54 6.19 -0.93
C SER A 34 16.72 6.72 -0.11
N GLU A 35 16.94 6.14 1.07
CA GLU A 35 18.08 6.36 1.97
C GLU A 35 18.33 5.08 2.78
N PHE A 36 19.56 4.86 3.23
CA PHE A 36 19.92 3.73 4.11
C PHE A 36 19.71 2.32 3.51
N SER A 37 19.72 2.17 2.18
CA SER A 37 19.57 0.85 1.54
C SER A 37 20.56 -0.20 2.07
N ALA A 38 21.79 0.22 2.41
CA ALA A 38 22.81 -0.63 2.99
C ALA A 38 22.41 -1.27 4.34
N SER A 39 21.48 -0.66 5.08
CA SER A 39 20.99 -1.20 6.36
C SER A 39 20.16 -2.48 6.19
N LEU A 40 19.71 -2.80 4.96
CA LEU A 40 19.00 -4.04 4.64
C LEU A 40 19.94 -5.17 4.19
N ASN A 41 21.26 -4.95 4.17
CA ASN A 41 22.22 -5.93 3.68
C ASN A 41 22.25 -7.25 4.49
N PHE A 42 21.77 -7.30 5.75
CA PHE A 42 21.62 -8.58 6.48
C PHE A 42 20.71 -9.57 5.75
N SER A 43 19.68 -9.09 5.07
CA SER A 43 18.77 -9.95 4.29
C SER A 43 19.50 -10.64 3.13
N HIS A 44 20.54 -10.00 2.58
CA HIS A 44 21.39 -10.56 1.54
C HIS A 44 22.53 -11.44 2.09
N ALA A 45 22.92 -11.28 3.36
CA ALA A 45 23.95 -12.11 3.98
C ALA A 45 23.51 -13.58 4.12
N GLN A 46 22.22 -13.82 4.41
CA GLN A 46 21.61 -15.15 4.45
C GLN A 46 21.65 -15.85 3.07
N ASN A 47 21.49 -15.09 1.99
CA ASN A 47 21.62 -15.60 0.61
C ASN A 47 23.08 -15.89 0.21
N ARG A 48 24.08 -15.37 0.93
CA ARG A 48 25.49 -15.50 0.55
C ARG A 48 26.11 -16.85 0.92
N GLU A 49 25.57 -17.53 1.95
CA GLU A 49 25.94 -18.92 2.26
C GLU A 49 25.43 -19.88 1.19
N ALA A 50 24.25 -19.64 0.63
CA ALA A 50 23.75 -20.38 -0.53
C ALA A 50 24.58 -20.17 -1.81
N LEU A 51 25.26 -19.02 -1.93
CA LEU A 51 26.15 -18.69 -3.06
C LEU A 51 27.54 -19.34 -2.98
N LYS A 52 28.03 -19.73 -1.80
CA LYS A 52 29.36 -20.37 -1.65
C LYS A 52 29.37 -21.84 -2.07
N THR A 53 28.24 -22.53 -1.98
CA THR A 53 28.06 -23.90 -2.48
C THR A 53 28.06 -24.01 -4.01
N HIS A 54 28.05 -22.88 -4.75
CA HIS A 54 28.00 -22.86 -6.21
C HIS A 54 29.33 -22.81 -6.95
N PHE A 55 30.46 -22.63 -6.26
CA PHE A 55 31.76 -22.46 -6.93
C PHE A 55 32.60 -23.73 -7.02
N THR A 56 32.12 -24.87 -6.52
CA THR A 56 32.89 -26.14 -6.50
C THR A 56 32.44 -27.17 -7.54
N ASP A 57 31.39 -26.92 -8.33
CA ASP A 57 30.88 -27.89 -9.30
C ASP A 57 30.43 -27.23 -10.62
N PRO A 58 31.13 -27.40 -11.76
CA PRO A 58 30.81 -26.71 -13.01
C PRO A 58 29.52 -27.22 -13.71
N LYS A 59 28.87 -28.25 -13.19
CA LYS A 59 27.71 -28.92 -13.81
C LYS A 59 26.40 -28.77 -13.04
N VAL A 60 26.36 -27.98 -11.97
CA VAL A 60 25.22 -27.93 -11.07
C VAL A 60 24.61 -26.51 -11.04
N TYR A 61 23.70 -26.25 -11.98
CA TYR A 61 22.80 -25.09 -11.95
C TYR A 61 21.69 -25.31 -10.90
N THR A 62 22.03 -25.38 -9.62
CA THR A 62 21.03 -25.59 -8.54
C THR A 62 21.05 -24.52 -7.47
N THR A 63 20.99 -23.25 -7.83
CA THR A 63 20.04 -22.31 -7.23
C THR A 63 19.81 -21.22 -8.25
N VAL A 64 18.55 -20.95 -8.59
CA VAL A 64 18.20 -19.85 -9.47
C VAL A 64 18.45 -18.55 -8.69
N PRO A 65 19.50 -17.76 -9.01
CA PRO A 65 19.70 -16.49 -8.34
C PRO A 65 18.56 -15.58 -8.82
N LEU A 66 17.89 -14.92 -7.88
CA LEU A 66 16.72 -14.05 -8.08
C LEU A 66 16.98 -12.81 -8.98
N GLY A 67 18.06 -12.79 -9.78
CA GLY A 67 18.49 -11.67 -10.61
C GLY A 67 19.18 -12.04 -11.92
N VAL A 68 19.21 -13.30 -12.36
CA VAL A 68 19.91 -13.69 -13.62
C VAL A 68 18.98 -14.30 -14.69
N THR A 69 17.80 -14.79 -14.35
CA THR A 69 16.96 -15.57 -15.28
C THR A 69 16.30 -14.79 -16.42
N TRP A 70 16.01 -13.50 -16.22
CA TRP A 70 15.35 -12.66 -17.25
C TRP A 70 16.29 -12.26 -18.36
N ARG A 71 17.60 -12.24 -18.07
CA ARG A 71 18.61 -11.84 -19.05
C ARG A 71 18.78 -12.93 -20.09
N ASP A 72 18.84 -14.17 -19.64
CA ASP A 72 19.03 -15.34 -20.51
C ASP A 72 17.82 -15.52 -21.44
N VAL A 73 16.60 -15.47 -20.89
CA VAL A 73 15.35 -15.52 -21.69
C VAL A 73 15.26 -14.36 -22.69
N LEU A 74 15.65 -13.15 -22.28
CA LEU A 74 15.59 -11.97 -23.14
C LEU A 74 16.73 -11.96 -24.19
N GLN A 75 17.87 -12.57 -23.88
CA GLN A 75 18.98 -12.76 -24.80
C GLN A 75 18.63 -13.79 -25.88
N ASP A 76 18.04 -14.93 -25.51
CA ASP A 76 17.61 -15.94 -26.48
C ASP A 76 16.54 -15.42 -27.45
N ILE A 77 15.60 -14.60 -26.96
CA ILE A 77 14.60 -13.92 -27.83
C ILE A 77 15.27 -12.93 -28.80
N LEU A 78 16.39 -12.30 -28.41
CA LEU A 78 17.11 -11.32 -29.25
C LEU A 78 18.07 -11.98 -30.24
N GLU A 79 18.64 -13.14 -29.90
CA GLU A 79 19.66 -13.83 -30.69
C GLU A 79 19.07 -14.84 -31.67
N ASN A 80 18.03 -15.59 -31.28
CA ASN A 80 17.52 -16.73 -32.05
C ASN A 80 16.07 -16.51 -32.53
N ASP A 81 15.04 -16.71 -31.68
CA ASP A 81 13.63 -16.42 -31.97
C ASP A 81 12.72 -16.48 -30.71
N LEU A 82 11.44 -16.13 -30.88
CA LEU A 82 10.40 -16.21 -29.84
C LEU A 82 10.05 -17.65 -29.37
N GLU A 83 10.27 -18.68 -30.19
CA GLU A 83 9.94 -20.08 -29.90
C GLU A 83 10.98 -20.69 -28.94
N GLU A 84 12.27 -20.45 -29.17
CA GLU A 84 13.36 -20.89 -28.28
C GLU A 84 13.28 -20.21 -26.91
N GLY A 85 12.98 -18.90 -26.88
CA GLY A 85 12.69 -18.19 -25.64
C GLY A 85 11.52 -18.80 -24.87
N ARG A 86 10.46 -19.22 -25.59
CA ARG A 86 9.31 -19.93 -25.00
C ARG A 86 9.70 -21.28 -24.41
N ALA A 87 10.52 -22.06 -25.12
CA ALA A 87 11.03 -23.34 -24.65
C ALA A 87 11.88 -23.17 -23.37
N LEU A 88 12.81 -22.21 -23.36
CA LEU A 88 13.64 -21.92 -22.19
C LEU A 88 12.80 -21.50 -20.98
N SER A 89 11.81 -20.62 -21.17
CA SER A 89 10.95 -20.20 -20.06
C SER A 89 10.09 -21.34 -19.49
N GLN A 90 9.63 -22.25 -20.35
CA GLN A 90 8.92 -23.45 -19.90
C GLN A 90 9.85 -24.38 -19.11
N ASP A 91 11.06 -24.63 -19.59
CA ASP A 91 12.08 -25.42 -18.88
C ASP A 91 12.43 -24.82 -17.51
N LEU A 92 12.65 -23.50 -17.45
CA LEU A 92 12.90 -22.77 -16.22
C LEU A 92 11.74 -22.84 -15.22
N LYS A 93 10.50 -22.75 -15.73
CA LYS A 93 9.30 -22.92 -14.91
C LYS A 93 9.24 -24.33 -14.31
N THR A 94 9.48 -25.36 -15.13
CA THR A 94 9.47 -26.76 -14.68
C THR A 94 10.56 -27.02 -13.65
N LYS A 95 11.80 -26.58 -13.90
CA LYS A 95 12.92 -26.70 -12.94
C LYS A 95 12.66 -25.95 -11.63
N ALA A 96 12.06 -24.76 -11.69
CA ALA A 96 11.70 -24.00 -10.48
C ALA A 96 10.59 -24.70 -9.66
N VAL A 97 9.67 -25.40 -10.33
CA VAL A 97 8.63 -26.22 -9.69
C VAL A 97 9.25 -27.48 -9.06
N GLU A 98 10.09 -28.20 -9.78
CA GLU A 98 10.81 -29.39 -9.29
C GLU A 98 11.68 -29.10 -8.06
N GLN A 99 12.46 -28.01 -8.08
CA GLN A 99 13.27 -27.59 -6.93
C GLN A 99 12.42 -27.18 -5.71
N SER A 100 11.17 -26.78 -5.91
CA SER A 100 10.28 -26.45 -4.79
C SER A 100 9.79 -27.68 -4.01
N HIS A 101 9.85 -28.87 -4.63
CA HIS A 101 9.51 -30.13 -3.97
C HIS A 101 10.61 -30.62 -3.01
N SER A 102 11.87 -30.17 -3.16
CA SER A 102 13.01 -30.57 -2.31
C SER A 102 13.39 -29.56 -1.22
N GLY A 103 12.76 -28.37 -1.20
CA GLY A 103 13.05 -27.27 -0.25
C GLY A 103 12.04 -27.10 0.89
N ASN A 104 12.27 -26.11 1.75
CA ASN A 104 11.40 -25.78 2.89
C ASN A 104 10.00 -25.35 2.38
N PRO A 105 8.89 -26.02 2.75
CA PRO A 105 7.57 -25.88 2.11
C PRO A 105 6.85 -24.53 2.33
N MET A 106 7.51 -23.55 2.94
CA MET A 106 6.92 -22.28 3.36
C MET A 106 6.59 -21.34 2.19
N PHE A 107 7.15 -21.56 0.99
CA PHE A 107 6.84 -20.83 -0.24
C PHE A 107 6.65 -21.80 -1.42
N GLY A 108 5.67 -22.71 -1.31
CA GLY A 108 5.34 -23.68 -2.36
C GLY A 108 5.19 -23.01 -3.72
N ARG A 109 5.99 -23.43 -4.71
CA ARG A 109 6.01 -22.85 -6.07
C ARG A 109 5.11 -23.60 -7.05
N THR A 110 4.32 -24.54 -6.57
CA THR A 110 3.55 -25.48 -7.38
C THR A 110 2.13 -24.99 -7.68
N ARG A 111 1.44 -24.41 -6.70
CA ARG A 111 0.06 -23.91 -6.81
C ARG A 111 -0.16 -22.68 -5.93
N GLY A 112 -0.98 -21.71 -6.37
CA GLY A 112 -1.03 -20.36 -5.76
C GLY A 112 -1.20 -19.24 -6.79
N VAL A 113 -1.89 -18.15 -6.44
CA VAL A 113 -1.89 -16.93 -7.29
C VAL A 113 -0.53 -16.24 -7.16
N LEU A 114 -0.01 -16.15 -5.94
CA LEU A 114 1.32 -15.63 -5.66
C LEU A 114 2.41 -16.52 -6.26
N SER A 115 2.28 -17.85 -6.19
CA SER A 115 3.24 -18.74 -6.85
C SER A 115 3.13 -18.68 -8.37
N GLY A 116 1.92 -18.52 -8.93
CA GLY A 116 1.71 -18.23 -10.35
C GLY A 116 2.42 -16.96 -10.80
N ILE A 117 2.22 -15.85 -10.10
CA ILE A 117 2.90 -14.56 -10.36
C ILE A 117 4.41 -14.70 -10.19
N VAL A 118 4.87 -15.32 -9.10
CA VAL A 118 6.30 -15.53 -8.83
C VAL A 118 6.93 -16.44 -9.88
N ASN A 119 6.22 -17.46 -10.38
CA ASN A 119 6.72 -18.33 -11.44
C ASN A 119 6.75 -17.62 -12.78
N GLN A 120 5.70 -16.87 -13.15
CA GLN A 120 5.70 -16.07 -14.37
C GLN A 120 6.80 -15.01 -14.38
N LEU A 121 7.04 -14.40 -13.21
CA LEU A 121 8.17 -13.51 -13.01
C LEU A 121 9.48 -14.29 -13.09
N THR A 122 9.69 -15.33 -12.28
CA THR A 122 11.00 -16.02 -12.20
C THR A 122 11.38 -16.71 -13.52
N SER A 123 10.43 -17.30 -14.22
CA SER A 123 10.68 -18.01 -15.48
C SER A 123 10.78 -17.07 -16.70
N GLY A 124 10.54 -15.77 -16.53
CA GLY A 124 10.51 -14.81 -17.64
C GLY A 124 9.33 -14.99 -18.59
N SER A 125 8.32 -15.81 -18.26
CA SER A 125 7.20 -16.08 -19.17
C SER A 125 6.39 -14.82 -19.49
N ILE A 126 6.38 -13.86 -18.56
CA ILE A 126 5.74 -12.56 -18.77
C ILE A 126 6.38 -11.78 -19.93
N LEU A 127 7.69 -11.92 -20.14
CA LEU A 127 8.40 -11.29 -21.26
C LEU A 127 7.96 -11.92 -22.58
N ILE A 128 7.77 -13.24 -22.62
CA ILE A 128 7.38 -13.99 -23.82
C ILE A 128 5.93 -13.71 -24.19
N THR A 129 5.01 -13.76 -23.23
CA THR A 129 3.60 -13.41 -23.46
C THR A 129 3.47 -11.99 -23.99
N PHE A 130 4.21 -11.04 -23.42
CA PHE A 130 4.17 -9.65 -23.89
C PHE A 130 4.84 -9.48 -25.26
N THR A 131 6.00 -10.10 -25.49
CA THR A 131 6.70 -10.01 -26.78
C THR A 131 5.88 -10.65 -27.89
N ALA A 132 5.23 -11.78 -27.63
CA ALA A 132 4.28 -12.41 -28.56
C ALA A 132 3.06 -11.52 -28.84
N ALA A 133 2.52 -10.85 -27.82
CA ALA A 133 1.40 -9.91 -27.97
C ALA A 133 1.76 -8.65 -28.78
N VAL A 134 3.00 -8.16 -28.67
CA VAL A 134 3.47 -7.06 -29.52
C VAL A 134 3.79 -7.57 -30.92
N ASN A 135 4.42 -8.73 -31.05
CA ASN A 135 4.72 -9.35 -32.34
C ASN A 135 3.45 -9.58 -33.17
N SER A 136 2.34 -10.00 -32.55
CA SER A 136 1.06 -10.19 -33.25
C SER A 136 0.45 -8.88 -33.79
N ILE A 137 0.86 -7.72 -33.26
CA ILE A 137 0.38 -6.40 -33.68
C ILE A 137 1.36 -5.75 -34.67
N THR A 138 2.67 -5.84 -34.41
CA THR A 138 3.70 -5.10 -35.15
C THR A 138 4.44 -5.95 -36.18
N GLY A 139 4.27 -7.28 -36.16
CA GLY A 139 4.96 -8.23 -37.05
C GLY A 139 6.48 -8.29 -36.85
N SER A 140 6.98 -7.83 -35.70
CA SER A 140 8.40 -7.78 -35.38
C SER A 140 8.64 -8.20 -33.94
N GLU A 141 9.47 -9.22 -33.76
CA GLU A 141 9.81 -9.79 -32.44
C GLU A 141 10.64 -8.80 -31.60
N ASN A 142 11.59 -8.13 -32.26
CA ASN A 142 12.45 -7.11 -31.65
C ASN A 142 11.68 -5.87 -31.18
N ALA A 143 10.53 -5.56 -31.80
CA ALA A 143 9.69 -4.44 -31.36
C ALA A 143 9.08 -4.71 -29.97
N GLY A 144 8.69 -5.96 -29.68
CA GLY A 144 8.17 -6.35 -28.36
C GLY A 144 9.20 -6.18 -27.24
N VAL A 145 10.43 -6.65 -27.48
CA VAL A 145 11.53 -6.50 -26.52
C VAL A 145 11.90 -5.03 -26.32
N MET A 146 11.95 -4.22 -27.39
CA MET A 146 12.24 -2.79 -27.30
C MET A 146 11.18 -2.05 -26.48
N VAL A 147 9.89 -2.36 -26.68
CA VAL A 147 8.79 -1.78 -25.90
C VAL A 147 8.90 -2.17 -24.42
N LEU A 148 9.27 -3.41 -24.12
CA LEU A 148 9.50 -3.87 -22.73
C LEU A 148 10.66 -3.14 -22.06
N ILE A 149 11.79 -2.97 -22.76
CA ILE A 149 12.96 -2.25 -22.22
C ILE A 149 12.60 -0.77 -21.96
N ILE A 150 11.96 -0.11 -22.92
CA ILE A 150 11.53 1.28 -22.79
C ILE A 150 10.51 1.42 -21.65
N GLY A 151 9.51 0.54 -21.61
CA GLY A 151 8.48 0.50 -20.57
C GLY A 151 9.05 0.22 -19.19
N GLY A 152 9.93 -0.76 -19.05
CA GLY A 152 10.61 -1.11 -17.81
C GLY A 152 11.51 0.02 -17.31
N THR A 153 12.28 0.63 -18.21
CA THR A 153 13.12 1.81 -17.89
C THR A 153 12.26 2.99 -17.46
N LEU A 154 11.13 3.23 -18.13
CA LEU A 154 10.18 4.28 -17.77
C LEU A 154 9.54 3.99 -16.41
N CYS A 155 9.09 2.76 -16.14
CA CYS A 155 8.53 2.35 -14.85
C CYS A 155 9.54 2.52 -13.71
N PHE A 156 10.79 2.08 -13.90
CA PHE A 156 11.87 2.27 -12.93
C PHE A 156 12.14 3.75 -12.69
N PHE A 157 12.23 4.54 -13.77
CA PHE A 157 12.42 5.99 -13.67
C PHE A 157 11.25 6.66 -12.94
N LEU A 158 10.01 6.30 -13.25
CA LEU A 158 8.81 6.83 -12.58
C LEU A 158 8.77 6.45 -11.10
N PHE A 159 9.12 5.21 -10.75
CA PHE A 159 9.23 4.77 -9.37
C PHE A 159 10.29 5.58 -8.61
N TRP A 160 11.49 5.71 -9.18
CA TRP A 160 12.55 6.52 -8.60
C TRP A 160 12.15 8.00 -8.47
N PHE A 161 11.59 8.58 -9.53
CA PHE A 161 11.20 9.99 -9.62
C PHE A 161 10.04 10.35 -8.68
N LEU A 162 9.01 9.52 -8.62
CA LEU A 162 7.80 9.79 -7.85
C LEU A 162 7.89 9.27 -6.41
N ILE A 163 8.48 8.10 -6.16
CA ILE A 163 8.46 7.46 -4.84
C ILE A 163 9.79 7.68 -4.11
N GLN A 164 10.90 7.17 -4.64
CA GLN A 164 12.19 7.19 -3.92
C GLN A 164 12.64 8.62 -3.63
N ASN A 165 12.57 9.51 -4.62
CA ASN A 165 13.01 10.89 -4.51
C ASN A 165 12.16 11.73 -3.54
N THR A 166 10.85 11.50 -3.47
CA THR A 166 9.94 12.30 -2.62
C THR A 166 9.91 11.81 -1.19
N TYR A 167 10.17 10.52 -0.96
CA TYR A 167 10.12 9.93 0.36
C TYR A 167 11.09 10.62 1.34
N GLY A 168 12.26 11.03 0.84
CA GLY A 168 13.20 11.83 1.60
C GLY A 168 12.55 13.08 2.20
N ILE A 169 11.73 13.82 1.44
CA ILE A 169 11.02 15.03 1.89
C ILE A 169 9.98 14.68 2.97
N ILE A 170 9.19 13.64 2.72
CA ILE A 170 8.14 13.17 3.65
C ILE A 170 8.77 12.80 5.00
N MET A 171 9.88 12.08 4.99
CA MET A 171 10.62 11.75 6.20
C MET A 171 11.06 13.01 6.95
N ARG A 172 11.66 14.01 6.29
CA ARG A 172 12.07 15.26 6.96
C ARG A 172 10.88 16.00 7.58
N ARG A 173 9.72 15.98 6.93
CA ARG A 173 8.49 16.56 7.48
C ARG A 173 8.09 15.89 8.79
N ILE A 174 8.08 14.55 8.83
CA ILE A 174 7.73 13.76 10.03
C ILE A 174 8.66 14.10 11.20
N PHE A 175 9.98 14.17 10.96
CA PHE A 175 10.94 14.50 12.01
C PHE A 175 10.83 15.96 12.46
N LEU A 176 10.57 16.91 11.56
CA LEU A 176 10.31 18.31 11.89
C LEU A 176 9.06 18.49 12.75
N GLU A 177 7.98 17.74 12.50
CA GLU A 177 6.79 17.78 13.34
C GLU A 177 7.03 17.08 14.69
N GLY A 178 7.72 15.93 14.70
CA GLY A 178 7.99 15.16 15.91
C GLY A 178 8.85 15.89 16.96
N ARG A 179 9.72 16.82 16.54
CA ARG A 179 10.48 17.64 17.49
C ARG A 179 9.62 18.64 18.26
N THR A 180 8.58 19.19 17.63
CA THR A 180 7.78 20.30 18.20
C THR A 180 6.52 19.79 18.89
N TYR A 181 5.90 18.73 18.38
CA TYR A 181 4.59 18.26 18.81
C TYR A 181 4.63 16.99 19.68
N GLN A 182 3.55 16.77 20.43
CA GLN A 182 3.40 15.61 21.32
C GLN A 182 3.11 14.31 20.58
N LYS A 183 2.37 14.40 19.48
CA LYS A 183 1.99 13.27 18.62
C LYS A 183 2.26 13.63 17.16
N VAL A 184 2.59 12.64 16.35
CA VAL A 184 2.67 12.78 14.89
C VAL A 184 1.72 11.76 14.25
N PRO A 185 0.69 12.21 13.51
CA PRO A 185 -0.29 11.29 12.95
C PRO A 185 0.29 10.51 11.76
N LEU A 186 -0.10 9.23 11.61
CA LEU A 186 0.34 8.37 10.49
C LEU A 186 0.00 8.94 9.12
N GLN A 187 -1.03 9.79 9.03
CA GLN A 187 -1.40 10.45 7.79
C GLN A 187 -0.30 11.39 7.24
N ARG A 188 0.74 11.71 8.02
CA ARG A 188 1.89 12.49 7.53
C ARG A 188 2.71 11.75 6.48
N PHE A 189 2.65 10.42 6.41
CA PHE A 189 3.28 9.65 5.32
C PHE A 189 2.71 9.99 3.93
N ILE A 190 1.48 10.51 3.84
CA ILE A 190 0.84 10.95 2.59
C ILE A 190 0.74 12.48 2.47
N PHE A 191 1.56 13.22 3.24
CA PHE A 191 1.56 14.69 3.29
C PHE A 191 1.56 15.34 1.90
N LEU A 192 2.49 14.95 1.01
CA LEU A 192 2.64 15.56 -0.32
C LEU A 192 1.39 15.37 -1.21
N LEU A 193 0.65 14.27 -1.02
CA LEU A 193 -0.63 14.04 -1.71
C LEU A 193 -1.73 14.99 -1.20
N ARG A 194 -1.75 15.27 0.11
CA ARG A 194 -2.76 16.17 0.72
C ARG A 194 -2.64 17.61 0.22
N VAL A 195 -1.41 18.07 0.07
CA VAL A 195 -1.11 19.44 -0.41
C VAL A 195 -1.08 19.53 -1.94
N LYS A 196 -1.24 18.41 -2.66
CA LYS A 196 -1.17 18.31 -4.13
C LYS A 196 0.14 18.88 -4.72
N LYS A 197 1.26 18.69 -4.01
CA LYS A 197 2.60 19.15 -4.44
C LYS A 197 3.58 17.99 -4.68
N TRP A 198 3.07 16.80 -4.96
CA TRP A 198 3.89 15.61 -5.18
C TRP A 198 4.87 15.79 -6.35
N LEU A 199 4.36 16.20 -7.52
CA LEU A 199 5.19 16.41 -8.71
C LEU A 199 6.22 17.53 -8.53
N GLN A 200 5.83 18.62 -7.85
CA GLN A 200 6.73 19.73 -7.55
C GLN A 200 7.87 19.27 -6.63
N ALA A 201 7.54 18.55 -5.55
CA ALA A 201 8.51 17.96 -4.64
C ALA A 201 9.47 16.98 -5.34
N SER A 202 8.94 16.09 -6.20
CA SER A 202 9.74 15.21 -7.07
C SER A 202 10.72 16.02 -7.92
N TRP A 203 10.24 17.09 -8.55
CA TRP A 203 11.05 17.92 -9.43
C TRP A 203 12.19 18.65 -8.69
N ILE A 204 11.94 19.17 -7.48
CA ILE A 204 12.97 19.79 -6.64
C ILE A 204 14.12 18.80 -6.39
N MET A 205 13.77 17.58 -5.98
CA MET A 205 14.75 16.53 -5.67
C MET A 205 15.49 16.06 -6.92
N PHE A 206 14.78 15.87 -8.03
CA PHE A 206 15.35 15.49 -9.32
C PHE A 206 16.44 16.47 -9.78
N VAL A 207 16.15 17.77 -9.78
CA VAL A 207 17.13 18.80 -10.18
C VAL A 207 18.31 18.83 -9.20
N LYS A 208 18.08 18.64 -7.89
CA LYS A 208 19.14 18.52 -6.89
C LYS A 208 20.07 17.32 -7.19
N TYR A 209 19.51 16.17 -7.56
CA TYR A 209 20.29 14.99 -7.94
C TYR A 209 21.06 15.20 -9.25
N ILE A 210 20.47 15.81 -10.27
CA ILE A 210 21.18 16.16 -11.52
C ILE A 210 22.39 17.03 -11.20
N PHE A 211 22.21 18.12 -10.44
CA PHE A 211 23.33 18.98 -10.10
C PHE A 211 24.38 18.26 -9.27
N GLN A 212 23.96 17.43 -8.30
CA GLN A 212 24.91 16.64 -7.51
C GLN A 212 25.69 15.64 -8.37
N PHE A 213 25.03 14.98 -9.33
CA PHE A 213 25.66 14.08 -10.30
C PHE A 213 26.69 14.82 -11.15
N LEU A 214 26.31 15.94 -11.77
CA LEU A 214 27.23 16.76 -12.57
C LEU A 214 28.46 17.20 -11.78
N TRP A 215 28.29 17.57 -10.51
CA TRP A 215 29.42 17.95 -9.65
C TRP A 215 30.24 16.76 -9.16
N SER A 216 29.65 15.57 -9.03
CA SER A 216 30.38 14.34 -8.67
C SER A 216 31.40 13.90 -9.72
N LEU A 217 31.27 14.37 -10.96
CA LEU A 217 32.32 14.23 -12.00
C LEU A 217 33.63 14.91 -11.60
N THR A 218 33.56 15.92 -10.72
CA THR A 218 34.73 16.51 -10.06
C THR A 218 34.78 15.97 -8.63
N ILE A 219 35.69 15.06 -8.28
CA ILE A 219 35.74 14.42 -6.95
C ILE A 219 35.63 15.46 -5.81
N ILE A 220 36.43 16.54 -5.89
CA ILE A 220 36.43 17.64 -4.91
C ILE A 220 35.11 18.44 -4.96
N GLY A 221 34.61 18.77 -6.14
CA GLY A 221 33.36 19.51 -6.30
C GLY A 221 32.15 18.71 -5.81
N GLY A 222 32.14 17.39 -6.01
CA GLY A 222 31.12 16.46 -5.52
C GLY A 222 30.99 16.52 -4.01
N MET A 223 32.10 16.41 -3.28
CA MET A 223 32.13 16.51 -1.81
C MET A 223 31.63 17.87 -1.32
N ILE A 224 32.09 18.98 -1.92
CA ILE A 224 31.66 20.33 -1.51
C ILE A 224 30.16 20.54 -1.79
N LYS A 225 29.66 20.04 -2.92
CA LYS A 225 28.28 20.24 -3.36
C LYS A 225 27.29 19.33 -2.65
N HIS A 226 27.73 18.14 -2.24
CA HIS A 226 26.98 17.29 -1.31
C HIS A 226 26.54 18.08 -0.07
N TYR A 227 27.48 18.69 0.65
CA TYR A 227 27.17 19.53 1.81
C TYR A 227 26.46 20.84 1.46
N SER A 228 26.70 21.40 0.27
CA SER A 228 25.99 22.60 -0.17
C SER A 228 24.49 22.39 -0.39
N TYR A 229 24.11 21.18 -0.81
CA TYR A 229 22.72 20.80 -1.12
C TYR A 229 22.05 19.99 0.01
N PHE A 230 22.74 19.84 1.14
CA PHE A 230 22.30 19.02 2.27
C PHE A 230 20.92 19.42 2.81
N LEU A 231 20.59 20.72 2.82
CA LEU A 231 19.34 21.24 3.39
C LEU A 231 18.15 21.21 2.41
N VAL A 232 18.35 20.86 1.14
CA VAL A 232 17.29 20.87 0.12
C VAL A 232 16.07 20.02 0.51
N PRO A 233 16.21 18.78 1.02
CA PRO A 233 15.07 17.97 1.45
C PRO A 233 14.28 18.61 2.60
N TYR A 234 14.96 19.32 3.52
CA TYR A 234 14.32 20.02 4.63
C TYR A 234 13.57 21.27 4.16
N ILE A 235 14.17 22.04 3.25
CA ILE A 235 13.54 23.21 2.62
C ILE A 235 12.26 22.79 1.88
N ALA A 236 12.33 21.70 1.10
CA ALA A 236 11.18 21.17 0.38
C ALA A 236 10.11 20.55 1.31
N ALA A 237 10.50 20.06 2.50
CA ALA A 237 9.56 19.57 3.51
C ALA A 237 8.79 20.71 4.20
N GLU A 238 9.44 21.87 4.37
CA GLU A 238 8.78 23.08 4.87
C GLU A 238 7.87 23.68 3.78
N ASN A 239 8.40 23.88 2.58
CA ASN A 239 7.70 24.49 1.45
C ASN A 239 7.91 23.71 0.13
N PRO A 240 7.04 22.74 -0.19
CA PRO A 240 7.11 21.96 -1.43
C PRO A 240 6.67 22.75 -2.68
N ASP A 241 6.18 23.99 -2.54
CA ASP A 241 5.78 24.84 -3.68
C ASP A 241 6.92 25.70 -4.24
N MET A 242 8.11 25.63 -3.65
CA MET A 242 9.28 26.36 -4.14
C MET A 242 9.77 25.83 -5.48
N LYS A 243 10.32 26.71 -6.33
CA LYS A 243 11.03 26.27 -7.53
C LYS A 243 12.32 25.54 -7.15
N ALA A 244 12.68 24.50 -7.89
CA ALA A 244 13.88 23.68 -7.62
C ALA A 244 15.17 24.51 -7.46
N ARG A 245 15.41 25.46 -8.38
CA ARG A 245 16.59 26.35 -8.32
C ARG A 245 16.57 27.26 -7.09
N GLU A 246 15.40 27.72 -6.66
CA GLU A 246 15.25 28.56 -5.47
C GLU A 246 15.63 27.78 -4.21
N ALA A 247 15.10 26.56 -4.05
CA ALA A 247 15.42 25.67 -2.92
C ALA A 247 16.93 25.33 -2.86
N ILE A 248 17.53 25.00 -4.00
CA ILE A 248 18.97 24.68 -4.09
C ILE A 248 19.83 25.91 -3.76
N ASN A 249 19.50 27.08 -4.33
CA ASN A 249 20.24 28.31 -4.05
C ASN A 249 20.07 28.78 -2.61
N LEU A 250 18.92 28.55 -1.99
CA LEU A 250 18.70 28.82 -0.58
C LEU A 250 19.59 27.90 0.28
N SER A 251 19.58 26.58 0.03
CA SER A 251 20.48 25.63 0.73
C SER A 251 21.95 26.05 0.61
N ARG A 252 22.41 26.43 -0.59
CA ARG A 252 23.79 26.90 -0.82
C ARG A 252 24.16 28.11 0.02
N ARG A 253 23.24 29.07 0.16
CA ARG A 253 23.43 30.30 0.93
C ARG A 253 23.44 30.00 2.43
N MET A 254 22.49 29.19 2.91
CA MET A 254 22.43 28.74 4.30
C MET A 254 23.66 27.89 4.71
N MET A 255 24.25 27.15 3.78
CA MET A 255 25.44 26.33 4.03
C MET A 255 26.77 27.07 3.83
N LYS A 256 26.77 28.36 3.47
CA LYS A 256 28.00 29.15 3.34
C LYS A 256 28.59 29.36 4.75
N GLY A 257 29.82 28.88 4.98
CA GLY A 257 30.46 28.88 6.31
C GLY A 257 30.20 27.62 7.14
N HIS A 258 29.15 26.85 6.85
CA HIS A 258 28.72 25.70 7.67
C HIS A 258 29.04 24.31 7.09
N LYS A 259 29.61 24.21 5.88
CA LYS A 259 29.90 22.91 5.24
C LYS A 259 30.84 22.03 6.07
N TRP A 260 31.94 22.62 6.55
CA TRP A 260 32.91 21.92 7.40
C TRP A 260 32.33 21.58 8.78
N GLU A 261 31.44 22.42 9.29
CA GLU A 261 30.69 22.13 10.51
C GLU A 261 29.79 20.91 10.34
N CYS A 262 29.03 20.85 9.24
CA CYS A 262 28.17 19.72 8.90
C CYS A 262 28.97 18.42 8.74
N PHE A 263 30.10 18.46 8.02
CA PHE A 263 31.02 17.31 7.90
C PHE A 263 31.50 16.81 9.27
N ARG A 264 31.97 17.73 10.14
CA ARG A 264 32.39 17.37 11.52
C ARG A 264 31.24 16.86 12.38
N PHE A 265 30.00 17.25 12.09
CA PHE A 265 28.84 16.75 12.79
C PHE A 265 28.50 15.33 12.33
N GLU A 266 28.51 15.06 11.03
CA GLU A 266 28.36 13.73 10.46
C GLU A 266 29.42 12.76 10.97
N PHE A 267 30.69 13.15 10.93
CA PHE A 267 31.81 12.36 11.41
C PHE A 267 31.70 12.00 12.91
N SER A 268 30.99 12.82 13.69
CA SER A 268 30.74 12.53 15.10
C SER A 268 29.79 11.35 15.34
N PHE A 269 29.19 10.78 14.28
CA PHE A 269 28.41 9.55 14.33
C PHE A 269 29.18 8.31 13.84
N LEU A 270 30.47 8.43 13.48
CA LEU A 270 31.26 7.33 12.94
C LEU A 270 31.22 6.07 13.82
N GLY A 271 31.32 6.23 15.15
CA GLY A 271 31.21 5.10 16.08
C GLY A 271 29.86 4.38 16.04
N TRP A 272 28.77 5.08 15.71
CA TRP A 272 27.47 4.44 15.53
C TRP A 272 27.42 3.61 14.24
N TYR A 273 28.04 4.08 13.15
CA TYR A 273 28.16 3.28 11.93
C TYR A 273 28.96 1.99 12.13
N VAL A 274 29.97 2.01 13.01
CA VAL A 274 30.70 0.78 13.42
C VAL A 274 29.75 -0.20 14.10
N VAL A 275 28.91 0.27 15.03
CA VAL A 275 27.87 -0.57 15.69
C VAL A 275 26.85 -1.09 14.68
N GLY A 276 26.44 -0.26 13.72
CA GLY A 276 25.59 -0.67 12.60
C GLY A 276 26.19 -1.84 11.83
N GLY A 277 27.46 -1.73 11.44
CA GLY A 277 28.19 -2.81 10.77
C GLY A 277 28.31 -4.08 11.61
N LEU A 278 28.64 -3.96 12.90
CA LEU A 278 28.74 -5.11 13.82
C LEU A 278 27.41 -5.84 14.05
N THR A 279 26.29 -5.13 13.89
CA THR A 279 24.93 -5.70 14.02
C THR A 279 24.31 -6.05 12.66
N LEU A 280 25.12 -6.10 11.60
CA LEU A 280 24.71 -6.37 10.22
C LEU A 280 23.59 -5.44 9.71
N GLY A 281 23.46 -4.23 10.28
CA GLY A 281 22.42 -3.25 9.91
C GLY A 281 21.15 -3.30 10.75
N ILE A 282 21.01 -4.24 11.70
CA ILE A 282 19.85 -4.30 12.60
C ILE A 282 19.78 -3.04 13.49
N ALA A 283 20.91 -2.62 14.07
CA ALA A 283 20.94 -1.39 14.87
C ALA A 283 20.66 -0.13 14.03
N ASP A 284 20.94 -0.17 12.72
CA ASP A 284 20.68 0.95 11.82
C ASP A 284 19.19 1.23 11.69
N ILE A 285 18.41 0.17 11.48
CA ILE A 285 16.95 0.25 11.34
C ILE A 285 16.30 0.61 12.68
N LEU A 286 16.70 -0.05 13.75
CA LEU A 286 16.04 0.08 15.05
C LEU A 286 16.34 1.40 15.76
N TYR A 287 17.55 1.97 15.59
CA TYR A 287 17.94 3.12 16.40
C TYR A 287 18.84 4.14 15.69
N ILE A 288 19.87 3.73 14.96
CA ILE A 288 20.92 4.65 14.49
C ILE A 288 20.38 5.61 13.43
N ASN A 289 19.67 5.13 12.40
CA ASN A 289 19.11 6.00 11.35
C ASN A 289 18.10 7.00 11.91
N PRO A 290 17.11 6.60 12.73
CA PRO A 290 16.23 7.54 13.41
C PRO A 290 16.97 8.57 14.27
N TYR A 291 18.00 8.14 15.01
CA TYR A 291 18.78 9.03 15.88
C TYR A 291 19.60 10.07 15.09
N ILE A 292 20.22 9.67 13.99
CA ILE A 292 20.98 10.54 13.12
C ILE A 292 20.06 11.58 12.47
N ILE A 293 18.94 11.16 11.87
CA ILE A 293 17.99 12.08 11.23
C ILE A 293 17.38 13.05 12.25
N ALA A 294 17.02 12.59 13.45
CA ALA A 294 16.53 13.47 14.51
C ALA A 294 17.58 14.51 14.93
N SER A 295 18.86 14.13 14.96
CA SER A 295 19.96 15.05 15.28
C SER A 295 20.23 16.07 14.17
N PHE A 296 20.17 15.67 12.90
CA PHE A 296 20.31 16.58 11.76
C PHE A 296 19.09 17.49 11.56
N THR A 297 17.92 17.06 12.02
CA THR A 297 16.73 17.91 12.04
C THR A 297 16.96 19.13 12.94
N GLU A 298 17.56 18.94 14.12
CA GLU A 298 17.94 20.06 15.00
C GLU A 298 19.02 20.95 14.38
N TYR A 299 19.97 20.37 13.64
CA TYR A 299 20.98 21.13 12.89
C TYR A 299 20.35 22.04 11.83
N TYR A 300 19.39 21.52 11.05
CA TYR A 300 18.65 22.34 10.08
C TYR A 300 17.83 23.44 10.75
N VAL A 301 17.11 23.14 11.85
CA VAL A 301 16.33 24.14 12.61
C VAL A 301 17.21 25.32 13.03
N GLN A 302 18.41 25.04 13.52
CA GLN A 302 19.36 26.05 13.93
C GLN A 302 19.86 26.90 12.75
N LEU A 303 20.24 26.28 11.64
CA LEU A 303 20.67 27.00 10.45
C LEU A 303 19.54 27.83 9.82
N ARG A 304 18.31 27.33 9.85
CA ARG A 304 17.13 28.09 9.43
C ARG A 304 16.94 29.34 10.27
N GLN A 305 17.03 29.21 11.60
CA GLN A 305 16.88 30.34 12.50
C GLN A 305 17.95 31.41 12.21
N GLN A 306 19.23 31.02 12.10
CA GLN A 306 20.32 31.92 11.76
C GLN A 306 20.13 32.56 10.38
N ALA A 307 19.66 31.80 9.38
CA ALA A 307 19.41 32.32 8.05
C ALA A 307 18.31 33.41 8.05
N LYS A 308 17.27 33.23 8.86
CA LYS A 308 16.20 34.23 9.03
C LYS A 308 16.68 35.47 9.79
N GLU A 309 17.44 35.29 10.87
CA GLU A 309 18.03 36.39 11.65
C GLU A 309 18.98 37.24 10.78
N ASN A 310 19.78 36.59 9.94
CA ASN A 310 20.69 37.24 8.99
C ASN A 310 20.01 37.70 7.68
N GLN A 311 18.67 37.58 7.58
CA GLN A 311 17.87 38.00 6.42
C GLN A 311 18.42 37.48 5.07
N ILE A 312 18.85 36.21 5.03
CA ILE A 312 19.38 35.60 3.81
C ILE A 312 18.26 35.59 2.75
N PRO A 313 18.52 36.06 1.50
CA PRO A 313 17.45 36.11 0.51
C PRO A 313 16.93 34.71 0.16
N GLY A 314 15.61 34.59 0.06
CA GLY A 314 14.86 33.34 -0.11
C GLY A 314 14.33 32.74 1.19
N THR A 315 14.72 33.24 2.37
CA THR A 315 14.22 32.73 3.66
C THR A 315 12.77 33.12 3.94
N GLU A 316 12.29 34.18 3.30
CA GLU A 316 10.89 34.61 3.25
C GLU A 316 9.93 33.52 2.73
N ARG A 317 10.43 32.56 1.93
CA ARG A 317 9.65 31.41 1.45
C ARG A 317 9.51 30.30 2.51
N LEU A 318 10.29 30.34 3.58
CA LEU A 318 10.21 29.42 4.72
C LEU A 318 9.16 29.95 5.72
N ALA A 319 7.89 30.01 5.32
CA ALA A 319 6.84 30.68 6.07
C ALA A 319 6.15 29.80 7.14
N ASP A 320 6.50 28.52 7.26
CA ASP A 320 5.85 27.61 8.21
C ASP A 320 6.45 27.80 9.62
N ILE A 321 5.85 28.72 10.39
CA ILE A 321 6.31 29.06 11.75
C ILE A 321 5.98 27.91 12.73
N TYR A 322 4.85 27.24 12.52
CA TYR A 322 4.33 26.25 13.46
C TYR A 322 5.11 24.93 13.46
N LEU A 323 5.95 24.67 12.45
CA LEU A 323 6.94 23.60 12.53
C LEU A 323 7.98 23.79 13.64
N TYR A 324 8.20 25.03 14.07
CA TYR A 324 9.30 25.37 14.99
C TYR A 324 8.82 25.87 16.35
N LYS A 325 7.58 26.36 16.42
CA LYS A 325 6.93 26.88 17.63
C LYS A 325 5.51 26.37 17.69
N GLN A 326 5.04 25.95 18.87
CA GLN A 326 3.63 25.64 19.06
C GLN A 326 2.79 26.92 18.94
N ALA A 327 1.63 26.80 18.30
CA ALA A 327 0.66 27.88 18.24
C ALA A 327 0.15 28.18 19.66
N ASP A 328 -0.03 29.46 19.96
CA ASP A 328 -0.73 29.90 21.15
C ASP A 328 -2.19 29.42 21.12
N GLN A 329 -2.75 29.20 22.31
CA GLN A 329 -4.10 28.65 22.43
C GLN A 329 -5.15 29.58 21.83
N GLU A 330 -4.92 30.90 21.84
CA GLU A 330 -5.81 31.89 21.23
C GLU A 330 -5.89 31.70 19.72
N THR A 331 -4.75 31.59 19.04
CA THR A 331 -4.68 31.31 17.60
C THR A 331 -5.29 29.95 17.25
N LEU A 332 -5.03 28.91 18.06
CA LEU A 332 -5.64 27.60 17.87
C LEU A 332 -7.16 27.67 17.99
N ASN A 333 -7.66 28.31 19.05
CA ASN A 333 -9.10 28.48 19.28
C ASN A 333 -9.75 29.29 18.16
N ALA A 334 -9.09 30.31 17.61
CA ALA A 334 -9.61 31.08 16.49
C ALA A 334 -9.76 30.25 15.21
N VAL A 335 -8.76 29.43 14.87
CA VAL A 335 -8.75 28.63 13.63
C VAL A 335 -9.54 27.33 13.72
N TYR A 336 -9.65 26.78 14.93
CA TYR A 336 -10.38 25.55 15.24
C TYR A 336 -11.63 25.81 16.07
N ASN A 337 -12.19 27.02 16.02
CA ASN A 337 -13.36 27.41 16.80
C ASN A 337 -14.54 26.45 16.61
N ASP A 338 -14.76 25.98 15.38
CA ASP A 338 -15.77 24.98 15.05
C ASP A 338 -15.58 23.67 15.82
N VAL A 339 -14.33 23.24 16.03
CA VAL A 339 -13.99 22.04 16.79
C VAL A 339 -14.12 22.30 18.28
N VAL A 340 -13.61 23.43 18.77
CA VAL A 340 -13.66 23.81 20.20
C VAL A 340 -15.09 23.99 20.69
N ILE A 341 -15.94 24.66 19.90
CA ILE A 341 -17.39 24.76 20.16
C ILE A 341 -17.98 23.35 20.26
N THR A 342 -17.69 22.47 19.30
CA THR A 342 -18.23 21.11 19.32
C THR A 342 -17.71 20.26 20.48
N MET A 343 -16.48 20.50 20.95
CA MET A 343 -15.91 19.81 22.12
C MET A 343 -16.55 20.27 23.43
N ASN A 344 -16.82 21.58 23.55
CA ASN A 344 -17.37 22.20 24.75
C ASN A 344 -18.89 22.05 24.83
N GLU A 345 -19.58 22.11 23.69
CA GLU A 345 -20.98 21.74 23.61
C GLU A 345 -21.10 20.23 23.86
N HIS A 346 -21.69 19.86 24.99
CA HIS A 346 -22.27 18.52 25.13
C HIS A 346 -23.46 18.43 24.17
N ILE A 347 -23.17 18.22 22.89
CA ILE A 347 -24.20 17.86 21.92
C ILE A 347 -24.80 16.56 22.45
N LYS A 348 -26.05 16.65 22.91
CA LYS A 348 -26.80 15.49 23.37
C LYS A 348 -26.77 14.48 22.24
N ASP A 349 -26.15 13.32 22.48
CA ASP A 349 -26.04 12.28 21.46
C ASP A 349 -27.45 12.04 20.87
N PRO A 350 -27.61 12.11 19.54
CA PRO A 350 -28.92 11.93 18.93
C PRO A 350 -29.50 10.59 19.40
N GLU A 351 -30.78 10.59 19.77
CA GLU A 351 -31.45 9.42 20.33
C GLU A 351 -31.24 8.21 19.41
N GLU A 352 -30.59 7.16 19.96
CA GLU A 352 -30.46 5.91 19.22
C GLU A 352 -31.85 5.33 18.97
N PRO A 353 -32.10 4.75 17.77
CA PRO A 353 -33.34 4.04 17.53
C PRO A 353 -33.50 2.94 18.59
N VAL A 354 -34.70 2.84 19.19
CA VAL A 354 -35.02 1.83 20.21
C VAL A 354 -35.74 0.63 19.61
N GLY A 355 -35.74 -0.50 20.34
CA GLY A 355 -36.40 -1.75 19.93
C GLY A 355 -35.64 -2.52 18.85
N ILE A 356 -36.38 -3.29 18.04
CA ILE A 356 -35.79 -4.17 16.99
C ILE A 356 -34.96 -3.35 15.99
N ARG A 357 -35.44 -2.16 15.59
CA ARG A 357 -34.70 -1.26 14.69
C ARG A 357 -33.36 -0.83 15.29
N GLY A 358 -33.36 -0.52 16.59
CA GLY A 358 -32.15 -0.22 17.36
C GLY A 358 -31.15 -1.36 17.37
N PHE A 359 -31.64 -2.58 17.58
CA PHE A 359 -30.80 -3.78 17.55
C PHE A 359 -30.08 -3.93 16.20
N PHE A 360 -30.81 -3.93 15.09
CA PHE A 360 -30.21 -4.06 13.75
C PHE A 360 -29.24 -2.91 13.42
N ALA A 361 -29.58 -1.68 13.79
CA ALA A 361 -28.70 -0.53 13.56
C ALA A 361 -27.41 -0.58 14.40
N LYS A 362 -27.49 -1.04 15.66
CA LYS A 362 -26.37 -1.03 16.63
C LYS A 362 -25.48 -2.26 16.57
N TYR A 363 -26.03 -3.41 16.25
CA TYR A 363 -25.29 -4.68 16.22
C TYR A 363 -24.87 -5.05 14.80
N LEU A 364 -25.72 -4.76 13.80
CA LEU A 364 -25.50 -5.16 12.41
C LEU A 364 -25.28 -3.97 11.46
N GLY A 365 -25.38 -2.72 11.93
CA GLY A 365 -25.24 -1.55 11.07
C GLY A 365 -26.30 -1.44 9.99
N ILE A 366 -27.47 -2.07 10.14
CA ILE A 366 -28.54 -2.13 9.13
C ILE A 366 -29.64 -1.11 9.46
N LEU A 367 -30.07 -0.34 8.45
CA LEU A 367 -31.23 0.56 8.52
C LEU A 367 -32.35 0.04 7.60
N PHE A 368 -33.54 -0.19 8.14
CA PHE A 368 -34.68 -0.62 7.31
C PHE A 368 -35.18 0.51 6.40
N PHE A 369 -35.27 1.73 6.93
CA PHE A 369 -35.64 2.94 6.20
C PHE A 369 -34.83 4.09 6.74
N ARG A 370 -34.20 4.86 5.86
CA ARG A 370 -33.41 6.02 6.29
C ARG A 370 -34.33 7.16 6.70
N THR A 371 -34.46 7.37 8.00
CA THR A 371 -35.23 8.50 8.54
C THR A 371 -34.35 9.76 8.65
N GLU A 372 -34.96 10.94 8.73
CA GLU A 372 -34.20 12.18 8.91
C GLU A 372 -33.38 12.16 10.22
N LYS A 373 -33.89 11.50 11.28
CA LYS A 373 -33.17 11.27 12.54
C LYS A 373 -31.89 10.43 12.35
N GLU A 374 -31.95 9.37 11.53
CA GLU A 374 -30.78 8.52 11.26
C GLU A 374 -29.75 9.25 10.40
N LYS A 375 -30.20 10.04 9.44
CA LYS A 375 -29.32 10.90 8.64
C LYS A 375 -28.61 11.93 9.51
N GLN A 376 -29.31 12.53 10.47
CA GLN A 376 -28.71 13.42 11.48
C GLN A 376 -27.70 12.67 12.35
N TYR A 377 -28.03 11.46 12.83
CA TYR A 377 -27.12 10.62 13.60
C TYR A 377 -25.83 10.29 12.83
N GLU A 378 -25.93 9.93 11.55
CA GLU A 378 -24.76 9.63 10.71
C GLU A 378 -23.89 10.86 10.43
N GLN A 379 -24.52 12.00 10.18
CA GLN A 379 -23.81 13.28 10.02
C GLN A 379 -23.10 13.66 11.32
N TYR A 380 -23.75 13.46 12.47
CA TYR A 380 -23.17 13.68 13.78
C TYR A 380 -21.98 12.73 14.03
N GLN A 381 -22.08 11.44 13.73
CA GLN A 381 -20.96 10.50 13.85
C GLN A 381 -19.80 10.86 12.91
N ALA A 382 -20.08 11.25 11.67
CA ALA A 382 -19.04 11.71 10.73
C ALA A 382 -18.35 12.99 11.23
N LEU A 383 -19.12 13.92 11.81
CA LEU A 383 -18.59 15.14 12.42
C LEU A 383 -17.76 14.81 13.66
N LYS A 384 -18.22 13.89 14.51
CA LYS A 384 -17.50 13.42 15.71
C LYS A 384 -16.16 12.79 15.36
N LEU A 385 -16.11 11.84 14.42
CA LEU A 385 -14.86 11.22 13.96
C LEU A 385 -13.88 12.26 13.38
N LYS A 386 -14.41 13.22 12.62
CA LYS A 386 -13.62 14.33 12.08
C LYS A 386 -13.10 15.25 13.19
N ASN A 387 -13.91 15.51 14.20
CA ASN A 387 -13.53 16.36 15.32
C ASN A 387 -12.50 15.66 16.22
N GLU A 388 -12.64 14.36 16.48
CA GLU A 388 -11.62 13.55 17.17
C GLU A 388 -10.25 13.62 16.44
N GLU A 389 -10.25 13.60 15.10
CA GLU A 389 -9.02 13.77 14.31
C GLU A 389 -8.41 15.18 14.47
N LEU A 390 -9.24 16.21 14.62
CA LEU A 390 -8.80 17.61 14.72
C LEU A 390 -8.62 18.09 16.16
N GLU A 391 -9.12 17.36 17.15
CA GLU A 391 -9.05 17.66 18.58
C GLU A 391 -7.59 17.70 19.04
N ASP A 392 -6.80 16.70 18.66
CA ASP A 392 -5.36 16.67 18.93
C ASP A 392 -4.64 17.89 18.33
N ALA A 393 -5.14 18.47 17.24
CA ALA A 393 -4.59 19.70 16.65
C ALA A 393 -5.09 20.97 17.37
N ALA A 394 -6.36 21.01 17.77
CA ALA A 394 -6.95 22.11 18.54
C ALA A 394 -6.34 22.23 19.96
N ASN A 395 -5.98 21.09 20.56
CA ASN A 395 -5.28 21.01 21.84
C ASN A 395 -3.75 21.23 21.72
N GLY A 396 -3.23 21.52 20.52
CA GLY A 396 -1.80 21.73 20.29
C GLY A 396 -0.92 20.49 20.44
N LEU A 397 -1.50 19.29 20.53
CA LEU A 397 -0.78 18.02 20.66
C LEU A 397 -0.14 17.57 19.35
N THR A 398 -0.74 17.92 18.21
CA THR A 398 -0.25 17.63 16.85
C THR A 398 -0.10 18.91 16.02
N TYR A 399 0.62 18.82 14.90
CA TYR A 399 0.79 19.96 13.99
C TYR A 399 -0.56 20.46 13.45
N PRO A 400 -0.88 21.77 13.63
CA PRO A 400 -2.16 22.34 13.22
C PRO A 400 -2.21 22.54 11.70
N GLY A 401 -2.71 21.51 11.00
CA GLY A 401 -2.78 21.52 9.53
C GLY A 401 -3.55 22.70 8.92
N ARG A 402 -4.49 23.33 9.65
CA ARG A 402 -5.24 24.51 9.17
C ARG A 402 -4.40 25.79 9.15
N LEU A 403 -3.31 25.83 9.92
CA LEU A 403 -2.36 26.95 9.98
C LEU A 403 -1.20 26.78 8.98
N TYR A 404 -1.19 25.71 8.18
CA TYR A 404 -0.15 25.48 7.19
C TYR A 404 -0.26 26.51 6.05
N PRO A 405 0.84 27.17 5.62
CA PRO A 405 0.78 28.22 4.60
C PRO A 405 0.23 27.77 3.23
N ILE A 406 0.41 26.49 2.88
CA ILE A 406 -0.18 25.92 1.67
C ILE A 406 -1.49 25.25 2.09
N PRO A 407 -2.64 25.70 1.58
CA PRO A 407 -3.92 25.10 1.97
C PRO A 407 -3.91 23.62 1.59
N GLU A 408 -4.11 22.75 2.59
CA GLU A 408 -4.41 21.35 2.30
C GLU A 408 -5.72 21.33 1.51
N SER A 409 -5.61 21.09 0.20
CA SER A 409 -6.75 21.10 -0.70
C SER A 409 -7.84 20.18 -0.16
N ALA A 410 -9.09 20.65 -0.19
CA ALA A 410 -10.23 20.04 0.48
C ALA A 410 -10.54 18.60 0.02
N ARG A 411 -9.76 17.63 0.49
CA ARG A 411 -10.21 16.24 0.71
C ARG A 411 -11.27 16.16 1.83
N ARG A 412 -11.65 17.31 2.41
CA ARG A 412 -12.76 17.50 3.36
C ARG A 412 -14.06 16.82 2.93
N LYS A 413 -14.36 16.69 1.61
CA LYS A 413 -15.56 15.97 1.14
C LYS A 413 -15.37 14.46 1.00
N LEU A 414 -14.23 14.00 0.49
CA LEU A 414 -13.96 12.57 0.32
C LEU A 414 -13.74 11.88 1.68
N VAL A 415 -12.95 12.48 2.58
CA VAL A 415 -12.72 11.94 3.92
C VAL A 415 -14.00 11.98 4.76
N ALA A 416 -14.82 13.03 4.63
CA ALA A 416 -16.15 13.05 5.26
C ALA A 416 -17.11 11.98 4.69
N SER A 417 -16.96 11.61 3.41
CA SER A 417 -17.74 10.51 2.82
C SER A 417 -17.25 9.12 3.23
N LEU A 418 -15.97 8.99 3.63
CA LEU A 418 -15.34 7.76 4.12
C LEU A 418 -15.62 7.50 5.61
N ASN A 419 -16.83 7.84 6.08
CA ASN A 419 -17.27 7.44 7.41
C ASN A 419 -17.36 5.90 7.46
N TYR A 420 -16.31 5.25 7.95
CA TYR A 420 -16.26 3.80 8.06
C TYR A 420 -17.26 3.27 9.10
N MET A 421 -17.74 4.10 10.04
CA MET A 421 -18.81 3.74 10.98
C MET A 421 -20.22 3.88 10.39
N ARG A 422 -20.33 4.11 9.07
CA ARG A 422 -21.61 4.26 8.38
C ARG A 422 -22.49 3.01 8.55
N ARG A 423 -23.78 3.26 8.74
CA ARG A 423 -24.85 2.26 8.71
C ARG A 423 -25.46 2.25 7.32
N TYR A 424 -25.90 1.09 6.84
CA TYR A 424 -26.35 0.91 5.47
C TYR A 424 -27.83 0.56 5.43
N SER A 425 -28.55 1.15 4.47
CA SER A 425 -29.95 0.78 4.26
C SER A 425 -30.07 -0.62 3.66
N VAL A 426 -31.19 -1.32 3.87
CA VAL A 426 -31.43 -2.63 3.24
C VAL A 426 -31.30 -2.55 1.72
N TRP A 427 -31.83 -1.49 1.10
CA TRP A 427 -31.71 -1.27 -0.35
C TRP A 427 -30.27 -1.03 -0.80
N SER A 428 -29.50 -0.26 -0.01
CA SER A 428 -28.06 -0.09 -0.24
C SER A 428 -27.33 -1.43 -0.16
N LEU A 429 -27.61 -2.25 0.86
CA LEU A 429 -26.97 -3.55 1.05
C LEU A 429 -27.28 -4.52 -0.10
N ILE A 430 -28.52 -4.55 -0.60
CA ILE A 430 -28.90 -5.36 -1.76
C ILE A 430 -28.10 -4.91 -3.01
N LEU A 431 -28.00 -3.61 -3.25
CA LEU A 431 -27.26 -3.13 -4.41
C LEU A 431 -25.74 -3.30 -4.25
N ILE A 432 -25.22 -3.17 -3.03
CA ILE A 432 -23.81 -3.47 -2.70
C ILE A 432 -23.52 -4.96 -2.94
N PHE A 433 -24.42 -5.86 -2.53
CA PHE A 433 -24.31 -7.29 -2.80
C PHE A 433 -24.13 -7.55 -4.30
N PHE A 434 -25.04 -7.05 -5.14
CA PHE A 434 -24.95 -7.26 -6.59
C PHE A 434 -23.72 -6.59 -7.21
N THR A 435 -23.35 -5.41 -6.72
CA THR A 435 -22.17 -4.70 -7.22
C THR A 435 -20.89 -5.48 -6.92
N PHE A 436 -20.72 -5.99 -5.69
CA PHE A 436 -19.54 -6.79 -5.34
C PHE A 436 -19.57 -8.17 -5.99
N SER A 437 -20.74 -8.78 -6.19
CA SER A 437 -20.86 -10.01 -6.97
C SER A 437 -20.46 -9.82 -8.44
N PHE A 438 -20.83 -8.69 -9.05
CA PHE A 438 -20.40 -8.34 -10.41
C PHE A 438 -18.91 -8.02 -10.48
N ILE A 439 -18.36 -7.29 -9.50
CA ILE A 439 -16.91 -6.99 -9.44
C ILE A 439 -16.11 -8.28 -9.25
N GLY A 440 -16.56 -9.20 -8.41
CA GLY A 440 -15.94 -10.52 -8.23
C GLY A 440 -15.96 -11.35 -9.51
N TRP A 441 -17.08 -11.34 -10.23
CA TRP A 441 -17.20 -11.92 -11.57
C TRP A 441 -16.21 -11.32 -12.56
N LEU A 442 -16.19 -10.00 -12.66
CA LEU A 442 -15.25 -9.31 -13.55
C LEU A 442 -13.79 -9.62 -13.19
N TRP A 443 -13.47 -9.69 -11.89
CA TRP A 443 -12.14 -10.04 -11.41
C TRP A 443 -11.72 -11.44 -11.87
N GLU A 444 -12.54 -12.47 -11.65
CA GLU A 444 -12.18 -13.84 -12.04
C GLU A 444 -12.14 -14.04 -13.56
N VAL A 445 -13.07 -13.44 -14.30
CA VAL A 445 -13.08 -13.48 -15.76
C VAL A 445 -11.83 -12.81 -16.33
N CYS A 446 -11.47 -11.63 -15.81
CA CYS A 446 -10.24 -10.93 -16.22
C CYS A 446 -8.98 -11.72 -15.87
N LEU A 447 -8.93 -12.37 -14.70
CA LEU A 447 -7.79 -13.22 -14.34
C LEU A 447 -7.58 -14.34 -15.36
N HIS A 448 -8.64 -15.11 -15.68
CA HIS A 448 -8.55 -16.19 -16.68
C HIS A 448 -8.26 -15.66 -18.09
N LEU A 449 -8.81 -14.52 -18.47
CA LEU A 449 -8.51 -13.89 -19.75
C LEU A 449 -7.02 -13.51 -19.87
N ILE A 450 -6.42 -13.06 -18.78
CA ILE A 450 -4.99 -12.67 -18.74
C ILE A 450 -4.07 -13.90 -18.62
N THR A 451 -4.43 -14.91 -17.82
CA THR A 451 -3.57 -16.08 -17.59
C THR A 451 -3.66 -17.11 -18.71
N ASP A 452 -4.87 -17.36 -19.20
CA ASP A 452 -5.16 -18.49 -20.10
C ASP A 452 -5.47 -18.01 -21.52
N GLY A 453 -5.68 -16.71 -21.72
CA GLY A 453 -5.97 -16.11 -23.03
C GLY A 453 -7.37 -16.39 -23.57
N ILE A 454 -8.22 -17.06 -22.77
CA ILE A 454 -9.58 -17.45 -23.15
C ILE A 454 -10.61 -16.79 -22.26
N PHE A 455 -11.75 -16.42 -22.85
CA PHE A 455 -12.88 -15.90 -22.09
C PHE A 455 -13.66 -17.07 -21.48
N VAL A 456 -13.74 -17.10 -20.15
CA VAL A 456 -14.47 -18.13 -19.40
C VAL A 456 -15.50 -17.47 -18.49
N ASN A 457 -16.77 -17.86 -18.60
CA ASN A 457 -17.82 -17.36 -17.71
C ASN A 457 -17.73 -18.04 -16.34
N ARG A 458 -17.01 -17.39 -15.40
CA ARG A 458 -16.67 -17.94 -14.09
C ARG A 458 -17.86 -17.96 -13.12
N GLY A 459 -17.88 -18.95 -12.24
CA GLY A 459 -18.86 -19.12 -11.18
C GLY A 459 -19.91 -20.20 -11.45
N ALA A 460 -20.71 -20.53 -10.43
CA ALA A 460 -21.73 -21.57 -10.52
C ALA A 460 -23.04 -21.15 -11.18
N LEU A 461 -23.22 -19.85 -11.38
CA LEU A 461 -24.39 -19.25 -11.99
C LEU A 461 -24.03 -18.76 -13.40
N HIS A 462 -25.02 -18.65 -14.30
CA HIS A 462 -24.77 -18.22 -15.69
C HIS A 462 -24.72 -16.71 -15.83
N GLY A 463 -25.38 -15.97 -14.95
CA GLY A 463 -25.35 -14.51 -14.92
C GLY A 463 -24.02 -13.94 -14.42
N PRO A 464 -23.77 -12.64 -14.64
CA PRO A 464 -22.50 -11.98 -14.31
C PRO A 464 -22.41 -11.66 -12.81
N TRP A 465 -22.53 -12.67 -11.96
CA TRP A 465 -22.46 -12.53 -10.51
C TRP A 465 -21.77 -13.73 -9.87
N LEU A 466 -20.79 -13.46 -9.00
CA LEU A 466 -20.33 -14.43 -8.00
C LEU A 466 -20.91 -14.05 -6.62
N PRO A 467 -21.93 -14.78 -6.12
CA PRO A 467 -22.59 -14.48 -4.86
C PRO A 467 -21.66 -14.44 -3.65
N ILE A 468 -20.59 -15.22 -3.66
CA ILE A 468 -19.63 -15.29 -2.54
C ILE A 468 -18.98 -13.93 -2.26
N TYR A 469 -18.64 -13.15 -3.28
CA TYR A 469 -18.07 -11.80 -3.12
C TYR A 469 -19.11 -10.81 -2.57
N GLY A 470 -20.35 -10.87 -3.08
CA GLY A 470 -21.47 -10.07 -2.59
C GLY A 470 -21.79 -10.37 -1.12
N SER A 471 -21.94 -11.65 -0.79
CA SER A 471 -22.19 -12.14 0.57
C SER A 471 -21.07 -11.77 1.52
N GLY A 472 -19.81 -11.99 1.13
CA GLY A 472 -18.63 -11.61 1.92
C GLY A 472 -18.62 -10.12 2.23
N GLY A 473 -18.81 -9.28 1.21
CA GLY A 473 -18.91 -7.83 1.39
C GLY A 473 -20.03 -7.42 2.36
N VAL A 474 -21.24 -7.97 2.22
CA VAL A 474 -22.36 -7.67 3.13
C VAL A 474 -22.10 -8.18 4.56
N LEU A 475 -21.53 -9.36 4.74
CA LEU A 475 -21.19 -9.89 6.07
C LEU A 475 -20.14 -9.03 6.77
N ILE A 476 -19.10 -8.59 6.06
CA ILE A 476 -18.11 -7.63 6.57
C ILE A 476 -18.82 -6.32 6.98
N LEU A 477 -19.72 -5.82 6.13
CA LEU A 477 -20.41 -4.56 6.40
C LEU A 477 -21.41 -4.64 7.56
N THR A 478 -21.87 -5.83 7.92
CA THR A 478 -22.91 -6.02 8.93
C THR A 478 -22.37 -6.58 10.24
N LEU A 479 -21.81 -7.79 10.22
CA LEU A 479 -21.32 -8.50 11.41
C LEU A 479 -20.09 -7.83 12.04
N LEU A 480 -19.22 -7.23 11.23
CA LEU A 480 -17.93 -6.69 11.69
C LEU A 480 -17.96 -5.18 11.96
N SER A 481 -19.14 -4.56 11.87
CA SER A 481 -19.33 -3.11 12.06
C SER A 481 -18.76 -2.56 13.38
N ARG A 482 -18.67 -3.38 14.42
CA ARG A 482 -18.14 -3.03 15.75
C ARG A 482 -16.62 -2.99 15.84
N PHE A 483 -15.94 -3.79 15.02
CA PHE A 483 -14.49 -3.92 15.09
C PHE A 483 -13.76 -2.86 14.27
N ARG A 484 -14.49 -2.05 13.48
CA ARG A 484 -13.93 -0.99 12.61
C ARG A 484 -13.14 0.10 13.32
N LYS A 485 -13.29 0.25 14.64
CA LYS A 485 -12.44 1.16 15.41
C LYS A 485 -11.02 0.61 15.65
N ARG A 486 -10.81 -0.69 15.43
CA ARG A 486 -9.56 -1.42 15.70
C ARG A 486 -9.18 -2.24 14.45
N PRO A 487 -8.49 -1.66 13.46
CA PRO A 487 -8.23 -2.29 12.17
C PRO A 487 -7.59 -3.68 12.24
N LEU A 488 -6.72 -3.93 13.23
CA LEU A 488 -6.10 -5.25 13.41
C LEU A 488 -7.11 -6.33 13.82
N ILE A 489 -8.06 -6.00 14.70
CA ILE A 489 -9.13 -6.93 15.11
C ILE A 489 -10.12 -7.12 13.96
N GLU A 490 -10.41 -6.06 13.20
CA GLU A 490 -11.25 -6.18 12.02
C GLU A 490 -10.60 -7.07 10.97
N PHE A 491 -9.31 -6.90 10.68
CA PHE A 491 -8.57 -7.75 9.74
C PHE A 491 -8.68 -9.24 10.10
N THR A 492 -8.39 -9.61 11.35
CA THR A 492 -8.48 -11.01 11.78
C THR A 492 -9.92 -11.53 11.79
N SER A 493 -10.90 -10.67 12.08
CA SER A 493 -12.32 -11.04 12.02
C SER A 493 -12.80 -11.24 10.58
N ILE A 494 -12.32 -10.42 9.62
CA ILE A 494 -12.60 -10.58 8.19
C ILE A 494 -12.07 -11.92 7.69
N VAL A 495 -10.80 -12.22 8.00
CA VAL A 495 -10.14 -13.49 7.66
C VAL A 495 -11.00 -14.66 8.14
N LEU A 496 -11.47 -14.61 9.38
CA LEU A 496 -12.31 -15.66 9.97
C LEU A 496 -13.68 -15.78 9.28
N VAL A 497 -14.42 -14.66 9.15
CA VAL A 497 -15.78 -14.67 8.58
C VAL A 497 -15.77 -15.08 7.12
N CYS A 498 -14.86 -14.53 6.31
CA CYS A 498 -14.76 -14.88 4.89
C CYS A 498 -14.27 -16.31 4.71
N GLY A 499 -13.32 -16.77 5.53
CA GLY A 499 -12.88 -18.17 5.51
C GLY A 499 -13.99 -19.16 5.85
N ILE A 500 -14.82 -18.86 6.84
CA ILE A 500 -16.01 -19.68 7.17
C ILE A 500 -17.00 -19.66 6.01
N LEU A 501 -17.30 -18.49 5.45
CA LEU A 501 -18.22 -18.35 4.32
C LEU A 501 -17.73 -19.20 3.13
N GLU A 502 -16.47 -19.07 2.75
CA GLU A 502 -15.88 -19.78 1.62
C GLU A 502 -15.86 -21.29 1.85
N TYR A 503 -15.40 -21.73 3.02
CA TYR A 503 -15.38 -23.15 3.37
C TYR A 503 -16.77 -23.77 3.32
N MET A 504 -17.76 -23.13 3.96
CA MET A 504 -19.13 -23.62 4.00
C MET A 504 -19.78 -23.60 2.62
N THR A 505 -19.54 -22.55 1.83
CA THR A 505 -20.09 -22.45 0.46
C THR A 505 -19.53 -23.58 -0.40
N SER A 506 -18.21 -23.80 -0.37
CA SER A 506 -17.56 -24.92 -1.07
C SER A 506 -18.16 -26.27 -0.66
N TYR A 507 -18.29 -26.51 0.66
CA TYR A 507 -18.83 -27.76 1.19
C TYR A 507 -20.28 -28.02 0.80
N ILE A 508 -21.15 -27.01 0.93
CA ILE A 508 -22.56 -27.12 0.56
C ILE A 508 -22.70 -27.34 -0.95
N MET A 509 -21.93 -26.61 -1.77
CA MET A 509 -21.96 -26.77 -3.23
C MET A 509 -21.50 -28.15 -3.67
N GLU A 510 -20.46 -28.70 -3.05
CA GLU A 510 -19.97 -30.05 -3.35
C GLU A 510 -21.03 -31.11 -3.03
N ILE A 511 -21.69 -31.02 -1.86
CA ILE A 511 -22.76 -31.95 -1.49
C ILE A 511 -23.96 -31.84 -2.43
N THR A 512 -24.41 -30.61 -2.70
CA THR A 512 -25.63 -30.37 -3.48
C THR A 512 -25.46 -30.65 -4.98
N SER A 513 -24.22 -30.60 -5.48
CA SER A 513 -23.89 -30.77 -6.90
C SER A 513 -23.27 -32.14 -7.21
N GLY A 514 -23.42 -33.11 -6.30
CA GLY A 514 -22.95 -34.49 -6.51
C GLY A 514 -21.42 -34.65 -6.59
N GLY A 515 -20.67 -33.81 -5.88
CA GLY A 515 -19.20 -33.87 -5.80
C GLY A 515 -18.46 -32.82 -6.66
N THR A 516 -19.18 -31.98 -7.40
CA THR A 516 -18.56 -30.96 -8.26
C THR A 516 -17.94 -29.83 -7.44
N LYS A 517 -16.67 -29.49 -7.72
CA LYS A 517 -15.95 -28.36 -7.11
C LYS A 517 -15.80 -27.21 -8.12
N TRP A 518 -16.22 -26.01 -7.74
CA TRP A 518 -16.06 -24.77 -8.53
C TRP A 518 -14.75 -24.03 -8.24
N TRP A 519 -14.04 -24.44 -7.19
CA TRP A 519 -12.67 -24.07 -6.92
C TRP A 519 -12.00 -25.16 -6.10
N ASP A 520 -10.69 -25.31 -6.29
CA ASP A 520 -9.87 -26.24 -5.52
C ASP A 520 -8.49 -25.63 -5.24
N TYR A 521 -8.22 -25.40 -3.97
CA TYR A 521 -6.95 -24.91 -3.42
C TYR A 521 -6.01 -26.04 -2.97
N SER A 522 -6.29 -27.29 -3.37
CA SER A 522 -5.40 -28.42 -3.06
C SER A 522 -3.98 -28.14 -3.59
N GLY A 523 -3.00 -28.13 -2.67
CA GLY A 523 -1.60 -27.80 -2.94
C GLY A 523 -1.21 -26.34 -2.67
N TYR A 524 -2.15 -25.47 -2.29
CA TYR A 524 -1.84 -24.10 -1.84
C TYR A 524 -1.29 -24.12 -0.40
N PHE A 525 -0.50 -23.09 -0.04
CA PHE A 525 0.06 -22.94 1.30
C PHE A 525 -1.04 -22.87 2.38
N LEU A 526 -0.95 -23.75 3.39
CA LEU A 526 -1.95 -23.91 4.45
C LEU A 526 -3.38 -24.02 3.90
N ASN A 527 -3.59 -24.90 2.92
CA ASN A 527 -4.93 -25.23 2.44
C ASN A 527 -5.66 -26.18 3.42
N LEU A 528 -6.98 -26.07 3.48
CA LEU A 528 -7.83 -26.95 4.28
C LEU A 528 -8.82 -27.66 3.35
N HIS A 529 -8.64 -28.97 3.13
CA HIS A 529 -9.43 -29.82 2.24
C HIS A 529 -9.59 -29.26 0.81
N GLY A 530 -8.65 -28.42 0.35
CA GLY A 530 -8.75 -27.71 -0.92
C GLY A 530 -9.86 -26.64 -0.99
N ARG A 531 -10.52 -26.28 0.12
CA ARG A 531 -11.66 -25.34 0.12
C ARG A 531 -11.27 -23.89 0.39
N ILE A 532 -10.28 -23.71 1.26
CA ILE A 532 -9.69 -22.40 1.64
C ILE A 532 -8.18 -22.55 1.73
N CYS A 533 -7.43 -21.44 1.62
CA CYS A 533 -5.98 -21.41 1.81
C CYS A 533 -5.52 -20.11 2.50
N ALA A 534 -4.37 -20.13 3.17
CA ALA A 534 -3.89 -18.94 3.90
C ALA A 534 -3.66 -17.73 2.99
N GLU A 535 -3.17 -17.94 1.77
CA GLU A 535 -2.98 -16.88 0.78
C GLU A 535 -4.31 -16.18 0.45
N GLY A 536 -5.34 -16.95 0.08
CA GLY A 536 -6.67 -16.42 -0.22
C GLY A 536 -7.28 -15.69 0.99
N LEU A 537 -7.14 -16.26 2.19
CA LEU A 537 -7.61 -15.65 3.42
C LEU A 537 -6.94 -14.30 3.72
N LEU A 538 -5.63 -14.17 3.50
CA LEU A 538 -4.93 -12.89 3.68
C LEU A 538 -5.37 -11.84 2.66
N VAL A 539 -5.59 -12.25 1.41
CA VAL A 539 -6.15 -11.38 0.36
C VAL A 539 -7.55 -10.91 0.75
N PHE A 540 -8.40 -11.79 1.31
CA PHE A 540 -9.70 -11.39 1.85
C PHE A 540 -9.58 -10.44 3.02
N GLY A 541 -8.61 -10.62 3.93
CA GLY A 541 -8.34 -9.69 5.01
C GLY A 541 -8.04 -8.27 4.51
N ILE A 542 -7.14 -8.13 3.55
CA ILE A 542 -6.76 -6.82 2.98
C ILE A 542 -7.92 -6.24 2.15
N GLY A 543 -8.52 -7.05 1.28
CA GLY A 543 -9.65 -6.65 0.44
C GLY A 543 -10.87 -6.24 1.27
N GLY A 544 -11.15 -6.95 2.37
CA GLY A 544 -12.24 -6.63 3.28
C GLY A 544 -12.04 -5.33 4.04
N LEU A 545 -10.80 -5.00 4.44
CA LEU A 545 -10.49 -3.66 4.98
C LEU A 545 -10.74 -2.59 3.91
N MET A 546 -10.31 -2.83 2.67
CA MET A 546 -10.57 -1.91 1.57
C MET A 546 -12.08 -1.71 1.33
N ILE A 547 -12.87 -2.78 1.42
CA ILE A 547 -14.34 -2.73 1.33
C ILE A 547 -14.91 -1.88 2.47
N ALA A 548 -14.56 -2.18 3.72
CA ALA A 548 -15.16 -1.56 4.90
C ALA A 548 -14.82 -0.07 5.05
N TYR A 549 -13.57 0.31 4.78
CA TYR A 549 -13.10 1.69 4.98
C TYR A 549 -13.18 2.57 3.74
N VAL A 550 -13.22 2.00 2.54
CA VAL A 550 -13.08 2.76 1.29
C VAL A 550 -14.22 2.47 0.30
N LEU A 551 -14.32 1.25 -0.21
CA LEU A 551 -15.21 0.96 -1.35
C LEU A 551 -16.69 1.09 -0.98
N ALA A 552 -17.12 0.52 0.16
CA ALA A 552 -18.53 0.55 0.55
C ALA A 552 -19.03 1.97 0.89
N PRO A 553 -18.29 2.82 1.65
CA PRO A 553 -18.71 4.20 1.84
C PRO A 553 -18.78 5.01 0.54
N ILE A 554 -17.87 4.79 -0.41
CA ILE A 554 -17.90 5.44 -1.73
C ILE A 554 -19.12 4.96 -2.52
N LEU A 555 -19.31 3.64 -2.62
CA LEU A 555 -20.40 3.03 -3.37
C LEU A 555 -21.75 3.47 -2.81
N ASP A 556 -21.96 3.41 -1.50
CA ASP A 556 -23.19 3.89 -0.88
C ASP A 556 -23.40 5.39 -1.11
N SER A 557 -22.35 6.21 -1.10
CA SER A 557 -22.47 7.63 -1.45
C SER A 557 -22.92 7.87 -2.90
N LEU A 558 -22.66 6.93 -3.82
CA LEU A 558 -23.19 6.95 -5.19
C LEU A 558 -24.63 6.44 -5.23
N ILE A 559 -24.94 5.35 -4.53
CA ILE A 559 -26.29 4.77 -4.42
C ILE A 559 -27.28 5.80 -3.89
N LEU A 560 -26.86 6.60 -2.90
CA LEU A 560 -27.69 7.64 -2.30
C LEU A 560 -28.06 8.80 -3.24
N LYS A 561 -27.41 8.91 -4.41
CA LYS A 561 -27.81 9.88 -5.44
C LYS A 561 -28.98 9.37 -6.28
N ILE A 562 -29.29 8.07 -6.21
CA ILE A 562 -30.37 7.45 -6.97
C ILE A 562 -31.71 7.74 -6.25
N PRO A 563 -32.75 8.21 -6.95
CA PRO A 563 -34.08 8.39 -6.36
C PRO A 563 -34.60 7.08 -5.75
N PHE A 564 -35.22 7.17 -4.56
CA PHE A 564 -35.66 6.00 -3.80
C PHE A 564 -36.59 5.05 -4.58
N HIS A 565 -37.47 5.59 -5.42
CA HIS A 565 -38.34 4.78 -6.28
C HIS A 565 -37.55 3.96 -7.29
N THR A 566 -36.60 4.59 -7.99
CA THR A 566 -35.70 3.92 -8.95
C THR A 566 -34.83 2.87 -8.28
N LEU A 567 -34.29 3.17 -7.09
CA LEU A 567 -33.47 2.22 -6.33
C LEU A 567 -34.25 0.95 -5.98
N ARG A 568 -35.49 1.07 -5.50
CA ARG A 568 -36.33 -0.10 -5.19
C ARG A 568 -36.65 -0.95 -6.41
N ILE A 569 -37.01 -0.32 -7.53
CA ILE A 569 -37.30 -1.02 -8.78
C ILE A 569 -36.05 -1.76 -9.27
N LEU A 570 -34.89 -1.10 -9.23
CA LEU A 570 -33.61 -1.69 -9.60
C LEU A 570 -33.25 -2.90 -8.72
N CYS A 571 -33.34 -2.77 -7.39
CA CYS A 571 -33.08 -3.87 -6.46
C CYS A 571 -34.04 -5.04 -6.69
N ALA A 572 -35.33 -4.77 -6.93
CA ALA A 572 -36.32 -5.82 -7.21
C ALA A 572 -36.03 -6.53 -8.54
N ALA A 573 -35.68 -5.79 -9.60
CA ALA A 573 -35.34 -6.34 -10.90
C ALA A 573 -34.09 -7.23 -10.82
N LEU A 574 -33.02 -6.78 -10.16
CA LEU A 574 -31.80 -7.56 -9.96
C LEU A 574 -32.05 -8.81 -9.12
N ALA A 575 -32.85 -8.72 -8.06
CA ALA A 575 -33.22 -9.86 -7.24
C ALA A 575 -34.02 -10.91 -8.02
N LEU A 576 -34.98 -10.48 -8.84
CA LEU A 576 -35.76 -11.39 -9.70
C LEU A 576 -34.87 -12.06 -10.76
N ALA A 577 -33.98 -11.32 -11.41
CA ALA A 577 -33.04 -11.87 -12.38
C ALA A 577 -32.09 -12.90 -11.74
N PHE A 578 -31.57 -12.58 -10.55
CA PHE A 578 -30.72 -13.47 -9.77
C PHE A 578 -31.44 -14.76 -9.35
N LEU A 579 -32.69 -14.64 -8.89
CA LEU A 579 -33.50 -15.81 -8.53
C LEU A 579 -33.81 -16.68 -9.75
N ALA A 580 -34.13 -16.08 -10.89
CA ALA A 580 -34.37 -16.81 -12.13
C ALA A 580 -33.14 -17.61 -12.56
N ASP A 581 -31.96 -17.00 -12.49
CA ASP A 581 -30.69 -17.67 -12.84
C ASP A 581 -30.29 -18.72 -11.80
N LEU A 582 -30.53 -18.49 -10.50
CA LEU A 582 -30.30 -19.50 -9.46
C LEU A 582 -31.15 -20.75 -9.73
N VAL A 583 -32.44 -20.58 -10.04
CA VAL A 583 -33.34 -21.70 -10.36
C VAL A 583 -32.94 -22.37 -11.67
N TYR A 584 -32.52 -21.59 -12.67
CA TYR A 584 -32.05 -22.14 -13.94
C TYR A 584 -30.75 -22.94 -13.77
N SER A 585 -29.77 -22.39 -13.06
CA SER A 585 -28.46 -22.99 -12.80
C SER A 585 -28.53 -24.24 -11.94
N GLN A 586 -29.54 -24.35 -11.05
CA GLN A 586 -29.80 -25.60 -10.33
C GLN A 586 -30.22 -26.75 -11.27
N LYS A 587 -30.90 -26.44 -12.38
CA LYS A 587 -31.30 -27.43 -13.39
C LYS A 587 -30.20 -27.64 -14.44
N TYR A 588 -29.47 -26.60 -14.78
CA TYR A 588 -28.41 -26.58 -15.78
C TYR A 588 -27.13 -25.97 -15.18
N PRO A 589 -26.35 -26.75 -14.40
CA PRO A 589 -25.16 -26.24 -13.73
C PRO A 589 -24.16 -25.62 -14.72
N ASN A 590 -23.60 -24.46 -14.37
CA ASN A 590 -22.53 -23.85 -15.16
C ASN A 590 -21.22 -24.62 -14.90
N VAL A 591 -20.85 -25.48 -15.85
CA VAL A 591 -19.69 -26.38 -15.79
C VAL A 591 -18.95 -26.36 -17.12
N GLY A 592 -17.65 -26.61 -17.09
CA GLY A 592 -16.82 -26.61 -18.29
C GLY A 592 -15.34 -26.39 -18.01
N GLU A 593 -14.56 -26.36 -19.09
CA GLU A 593 -13.13 -26.07 -19.06
C GLU A 593 -12.89 -24.65 -18.51
N GLY A 594 -12.00 -24.55 -17.53
CA GLY A 594 -11.73 -23.29 -16.83
C GLY A 594 -12.81 -22.89 -15.81
N ILE A 595 -13.86 -23.70 -15.58
CA ILE A 595 -14.91 -23.44 -14.56
C ILE A 595 -14.87 -24.50 -13.45
N THR A 596 -14.96 -25.78 -13.80
CA THR A 596 -14.97 -26.91 -12.84
C THR A 596 -13.94 -27.99 -13.15
N SER A 597 -13.18 -27.84 -14.23
CA SER A 597 -12.13 -28.78 -14.65
C SER A 597 -10.86 -28.63 -13.80
N TYR A 598 -10.92 -29.08 -12.54
CA TYR A 598 -9.75 -29.23 -11.69
C TYR A 598 -9.29 -30.68 -11.76
N THR A 599 -8.17 -30.95 -12.44
CA THR A 599 -7.62 -32.31 -12.51
C THR A 599 -7.20 -32.77 -11.12
N ALA A 600 -7.93 -33.76 -10.60
CA ALA A 600 -7.54 -34.53 -9.43
C ALA A 600 -6.35 -35.42 -9.82
N ASN A 601 -5.12 -34.92 -9.66
CA ASN A 601 -3.99 -35.83 -9.55
C ASN A 601 -4.12 -36.54 -8.20
N GLY A 602 -4.68 -37.76 -8.21
CA GLY A 602 -4.85 -38.53 -6.98
C GLY A 602 -5.43 -39.93 -7.12
N ASP A 603 -6.31 -40.22 -8.08
CA ASP A 603 -6.95 -41.55 -8.17
C ASP A 603 -7.09 -42.03 -9.62
N THR A 604 -6.01 -42.62 -10.14
CA THR A 604 -6.09 -43.58 -11.26
C THR A 604 -5.15 -44.73 -10.96
N GLU A 605 -5.68 -45.95 -11.14
CA GLU A 605 -5.02 -47.26 -11.11
C GLU A 605 -4.87 -47.98 -9.76
N ILE A 606 -5.99 -48.45 -9.18
CA ILE A 606 -6.06 -49.83 -8.67
C ILE A 606 -7.44 -50.40 -8.98
N SER A 607 -7.67 -50.83 -10.22
CA SER A 607 -8.74 -51.76 -10.56
C SER A 607 -8.44 -52.32 -11.94
N GLU A 608 -7.48 -53.24 -12.01
CA GLU A 608 -7.44 -54.36 -12.96
C GLU A 608 -6.05 -54.99 -12.88
N THR A 609 -5.85 -55.93 -11.94
CA THR A 609 -5.20 -57.23 -12.21
C THR A 609 -5.13 -58.08 -10.94
N PHE A 610 -5.34 -59.37 -11.16
CA PHE A 610 -5.25 -60.53 -10.26
C PHE A 610 -6.54 -61.02 -9.60
N LEU A 611 -6.86 -62.25 -10.04
CA LEU A 611 -7.81 -63.26 -9.55
C LEU A 611 -7.96 -63.35 -8.03
#